data_AF-A0AAJ4SH57-F1
#
_entry.id   AF-A0AAJ4SH57-F1
#
_cell.length_a   1.000
_cell.length_b   1.000
_cell.length_c   1.000
_cell.angle_alpha   90.00
_cell.angle_beta   90.00
_cell.angle_gamma   90.00
#
_symmetry.space_group_name_H-M   'P 1'
#
loop_
_entity.id
_entity.type
_entity.pdbx_description
1 polymer ?
#
loop_
_entity_poly.entity_id
_entity_poly.type
_entity_poly.pdbx_seq_one_letter_code
_entity_poly.pdbx_strand_id
1 'polypeptide(L)'
;MGIGGYIMLFLFEEKALEVEHKVLIPELTFSIEDHEHLAIVGVNGVGKSTLLKVIHQDQTVDSAMMEQDLTPYYDWTVMDYIIESYPEIAKVRSQLNHTDMINKYIELDGYLIEGEIVTEAKKLGIK
;
A
#
# COMPACT_ATOMS: atom_id res chain seq x y z
N MET A 1 19.76 17.66 -20.06
CA MET A 1 18.84 18.47 -19.25
C MET A 1 17.93 17.49 -18.53
N GLY A 2 18.16 17.28 -17.24
CA GLY A 2 17.69 16.11 -16.49
C GLY A 2 16.20 16.18 -16.18
N ILE A 3 15.48 15.15 -16.60
CA ILE A 3 14.21 14.76 -15.98
C ILE A 3 14.58 13.87 -14.80
N GLY A 4 14.85 14.49 -13.65
CA GLY A 4 15.00 13.76 -12.40
C GLY A 4 13.66 13.15 -12.04
N GLY A 5 13.49 11.86 -12.32
CA GLY A 5 12.40 11.08 -11.76
C GLY A 5 12.53 11.14 -10.25
N TYR A 6 11.45 11.52 -9.57
CA TYR A 6 11.41 11.41 -8.11
C TYR A 6 11.56 9.93 -7.77
N ILE A 7 12.71 9.54 -7.22
CA ILE A 7 12.85 8.25 -6.56
C ILE A 7 12.03 8.38 -5.29
N MET A 8 10.85 7.78 -5.27
CA MET A 8 10.08 7.69 -4.03
C MET A 8 10.76 6.66 -3.15
N LEU A 9 11.37 7.15 -2.09
CA LEU A 9 12.07 6.34 -1.10
C LEU A 9 11.28 6.46 0.20
N PHE A 10 10.74 5.35 0.68
CA PHE A 10 10.27 5.28 2.06
C PHE A 10 11.47 5.01 2.94
N LEU A 11 11.83 5.96 3.81
CA LEU A 11 12.85 5.77 4.83
C LEU A 11 12.15 5.60 6.18
N PHE A 12 12.34 4.45 6.81
CA PHE A 12 11.86 4.20 8.16
C PHE A 12 13.03 4.20 9.13
N GLU A 13 12.97 5.05 10.14
CA GLU A 13 13.94 5.10 11.23
C GLU A 13 13.17 5.14 12.55
N GLU A 14 13.33 4.09 13.35
CA GLU A 14 12.71 4.00 14.66
C GLU A 14 13.75 3.56 15.68
N LYS A 15 13.66 4.15 16.88
CA LYS A 15 14.47 3.71 18.02
C LYS A 15 14.02 2.31 18.45
N ALA A 16 14.60 1.81 19.53
CA ALA A 16 14.18 0.52 20.07
C ALA A 16 12.66 0.50 20.34
N LEU A 17 11.97 -0.46 19.72
CA LEU A 17 10.56 -0.71 19.93
C LEU A 17 10.38 -1.51 21.22
N GLU A 18 9.89 -0.84 22.26
CA GLU A 18 9.65 -1.42 23.57
C GLU A 18 8.14 -1.59 23.84
N VAL A 19 7.75 -2.79 24.27
CA VAL A 19 6.39 -3.09 24.72
C VAL A 19 6.52 -3.77 26.09
N GLU A 20 5.78 -3.27 27.08
CA GLU A 20 5.80 -3.81 28.46
C GLU A 20 7.22 -3.97 29.04
N HIS A 21 8.08 -2.96 28.85
CA HIS A 21 9.49 -2.96 29.28
C HIS A 21 10.37 -4.05 28.65
N LYS A 22 9.91 -4.67 27.56
CA LYS A 22 10.70 -5.59 26.75
C LYS A 22 10.99 -4.95 25.40
N VAL A 23 12.28 -4.85 25.06
CA VAL A 23 12.72 -4.54 23.70
C VAL A 23 12.31 -5.70 22.79
N LEU A 24 11.36 -5.44 21.90
CA LEU A 24 10.94 -6.39 20.88
C LEU A 24 11.84 -6.28 19.65
N ILE A 25 12.12 -5.05 19.23
CA ILE A 25 12.95 -4.73 18.09
C ILE A 25 13.97 -3.70 18.56
N PRO A 26 15.28 -3.92 18.36
CA PRO A 26 16.30 -2.90 18.62
C PRO A 26 16.11 -1.72 17.66
N GLU A 27 17.01 -0.74 17.72
CA GLU A 27 17.06 0.33 16.72
C GLU A 27 17.03 -0.26 15.30
N LEU A 28 16.11 0.25 14.48
CA LEU A 28 15.83 -0.26 13.14
C LEU A 28 15.79 0.90 12.15
N THR A 29 16.60 0.78 11.11
CA THR A 29 16.59 1.67 9.97
C THR A 29 16.54 0.84 8.70
N PHE A 30 15.57 1.11 7.82
CA PHE A 30 15.53 0.53 6.49
C PHE A 30 14.90 1.51 5.52
N SER A 31 15.14 1.28 4.23
CA SER A 31 14.46 2.00 3.17
C SER A 31 13.83 1.04 2.17
N ILE A 32 12.78 1.50 1.51
CA ILE A 32 12.11 0.80 0.41
C ILE A 32 12.07 1.77 -0.76
N GLU A 33 12.66 1.37 -1.88
CA GLU A 33 12.57 2.10 -3.15
C GLU A 33 11.27 1.76 -3.89
N ASP A 34 10.92 2.60 -4.86
CA ASP A 34 9.80 2.32 -5.77
C ASP A 34 9.98 0.94 -6.43
N HIS A 35 8.88 0.18 -6.52
CA HIS A 35 8.82 -1.19 -7.00
C HIS A 35 9.58 -2.26 -6.16
N GLU A 36 10.06 -1.92 -4.96
CA GLU A 36 10.63 -2.94 -4.05
C GLU A 36 9.56 -3.62 -3.19
N HIS A 37 9.76 -4.92 -2.94
CA HIS A 37 8.95 -5.69 -2.01
C HIS A 37 9.77 -6.09 -0.80
N LEU A 38 9.31 -5.72 0.40
CA LEU A 38 9.93 -6.08 1.66
C LEU A 38 9.20 -7.25 2.34
N ALA A 39 9.94 -8.27 2.76
CA ALA A 39 9.43 -9.38 3.56
C ALA A 39 10.02 -9.35 4.98
N ILE A 40 9.16 -9.29 6.00
CA ILE A 40 9.58 -9.36 7.41
C ILE A 40 9.45 -10.80 7.89
N VAL A 41 10.58 -11.45 8.20
CA VAL A 41 10.64 -12.84 8.65
C VAL A 41 11.11 -12.94 10.10
N GLY A 42 10.62 -13.95 10.83
CA GLY A 42 11.03 -14.20 12.21
C GLY A 42 10.02 -15.03 12.98
N VAL A 43 10.41 -15.51 14.15
CA VAL A 43 9.55 -16.34 15.03
C VAL A 43 8.32 -15.57 15.54
N ASN A 44 7.32 -16.30 16.04
CA ASN A 44 6.14 -15.69 16.65
C ASN A 44 6.53 -14.92 17.93
N GLY A 45 5.92 -13.75 18.13
CA GLY A 45 6.19 -12.90 19.29
C GLY A 45 7.47 -12.06 19.23
N VAL A 46 8.22 -12.08 18.11
CA VAL A 46 9.42 -11.23 17.93
C VAL A 46 9.11 -9.75 17.65
N GLY A 47 7.84 -9.40 17.40
CA GLY A 47 7.42 -8.01 17.18
C GLY A 47 7.01 -7.65 15.76
N LYS A 48 6.94 -8.60 14.81
CA LYS A 48 6.57 -8.33 13.39
C LYS A 48 5.27 -7.52 13.23
N SER A 49 4.18 -7.97 13.84
CA SER A 49 2.90 -7.25 13.77
C SER A 49 2.94 -5.91 14.50
N THR A 50 3.80 -5.78 15.52
CA THR A 50 3.99 -4.49 16.20
C THR A 50 4.76 -3.52 15.32
N LEU A 51 5.79 -3.96 14.61
CA LEU A 51 6.51 -3.16 13.61
C LEU A 51 5.57 -2.64 12.53
N LEU A 52 4.76 -3.53 11.94
CA LEU A 52 3.78 -3.15 10.91
C LEU A 52 2.78 -2.09 11.43
N LYS A 53 2.34 -2.21 12.69
CA LYS A 53 1.46 -1.21 13.31
C LYS A 53 2.15 0.13 13.51
N VAL A 54 3.42 0.16 13.90
CA VAL A 54 4.17 1.41 14.05
C VAL A 54 4.36 2.09 12.69
N ILE A 55 4.76 1.33 11.67
CA ILE A 55 4.85 1.84 10.30
C ILE A 55 3.50 2.43 9.85
N HIS A 56 2.40 1.73 10.10
CA HIS A 56 1.06 2.19 9.72
C HIS A 56 0.58 3.44 10.49
N GLN A 57 1.09 3.67 11.70
CA GLN A 57 0.76 4.84 12.50
C GLN A 57 1.57 6.08 12.11
N ASP A 58 2.62 5.92 11.31
CA ASP A 58 3.44 7.02 10.81
C ASP A 58 2.59 7.92 9.91
N GLN A 59 2.37 9.15 10.39
CA GLN A 59 1.55 10.15 9.71
C GLN A 59 2.22 10.73 8.46
N THR A 60 3.48 10.37 8.19
CA THR A 60 4.22 10.81 7.00
C THR A 60 4.00 9.90 5.80
N VAL A 61 3.32 8.76 5.98
CA VAL A 61 2.98 7.82 4.93
C VAL A 61 1.50 7.51 4.88
N ASP A 62 0.94 7.57 3.67
CA ASP A 62 -0.36 6.98 3.39
C ASP A 62 -0.17 5.47 3.28
N SER A 63 -0.75 4.73 4.22
CA SER A 63 -0.61 3.27 4.29
C SER A 63 -1.94 2.60 4.57
N ALA A 64 -2.13 1.42 3.99
CA ALA A 64 -3.25 0.53 4.29
C ALA A 64 -2.72 -0.78 4.83
N MET A 65 -3.39 -1.35 5.83
CA MET A 65 -3.01 -2.62 6.45
C MET A 65 -4.13 -3.64 6.24
N MET A 66 -3.78 -4.81 5.71
CA MET A 66 -4.71 -5.93 5.55
C MET A 66 -4.71 -6.83 6.79
N GLU A 67 -5.85 -7.46 7.07
CA GLU A 67 -5.93 -8.50 8.08
C GLU A 67 -5.16 -9.75 7.68
N GLN A 68 -4.61 -10.46 8.67
CA GLN A 68 -3.88 -11.69 8.43
C GLN A 68 -4.83 -12.84 8.02
N ASP A 69 -6.05 -12.84 8.56
CA ASP A 69 -7.08 -13.79 8.19
C ASP A 69 -7.96 -13.19 7.09
N LEU A 70 -7.75 -13.65 5.86
CA LEU A 70 -8.51 -13.22 4.70
C LEU A 70 -9.69 -14.15 4.39
N THR A 71 -10.00 -15.13 5.27
CA THR A 71 -11.13 -16.06 5.06
C THR A 71 -12.46 -15.35 4.82
N PRO A 72 -12.81 -14.23 5.51
CA PRO A 72 -14.02 -13.47 5.21
C PRO A 72 -14.03 -12.83 3.81
N TYR A 73 -12.85 -12.68 3.19
CA TYR A 73 -12.60 -11.99 1.94
C TYR A 73 -12.13 -12.96 0.84
N TYR A 74 -12.51 -14.24 0.92
CA TYR A 74 -12.00 -15.29 0.01
C TYR A 74 -12.22 -14.98 -1.47
N ASP A 75 -13.31 -14.29 -1.81
CA ASP A 75 -13.64 -13.90 -3.18
C ASP A 75 -13.11 -12.50 -3.56
N TRP A 76 -12.36 -11.84 -2.67
CA TRP A 76 -11.85 -10.48 -2.89
C TRP A 76 -10.42 -10.52 -3.39
N THR A 77 -10.12 -9.62 -4.33
CA THR A 77 -8.75 -9.26 -4.66
C THR A 77 -8.19 -8.27 -3.64
N VAL A 78 -6.87 -8.11 -3.60
CA VAL A 78 -6.21 -7.04 -2.82
C VAL A 78 -6.77 -5.67 -3.22
N MET A 79 -7.08 -5.46 -4.50
CA MET A 79 -7.67 -4.21 -4.97
C MET A 79 -9.08 -3.98 -4.41
N ASP A 80 -9.89 -5.04 -4.26
CA ASP A 80 -11.21 -4.92 -3.65
C ASP A 80 -11.10 -4.49 -2.18
N TYR A 81 -10.11 -5.03 -1.46
CA TYR A 81 -9.83 -4.62 -0.09
C TYR A 81 -9.37 -3.16 0.02
N ILE A 82 -8.43 -2.75 -0.84
CA ILE A 82 -7.93 -1.37 -0.87
C ILE A 82 -9.07 -0.40 -1.18
N ILE A 83 -9.87 -0.69 -2.21
CA ILE A 83 -10.93 0.21 -2.68
C ILE A 83 -12.04 0.37 -1.64
N GLU A 84 -12.40 -0.68 -0.89
CA GLU A 84 -13.36 -0.59 0.20
C GLU A 84 -12.88 0.35 1.32
N SER A 85 -11.57 0.48 1.51
CA SER A 85 -11.00 1.41 2.48
C SER A 85 -11.15 2.89 2.06
N TYR A 86 -11.55 3.16 0.81
CA TYR A 86 -11.76 4.50 0.24
C TYR A 86 -13.18 4.64 -0.35
N PRO A 87 -14.19 5.00 0.47
CA PRO A 87 -15.60 4.97 0.08
C PRO A 87 -15.94 5.83 -1.15
N GLU A 88 -15.24 6.94 -1.36
CA GLU A 88 -15.35 7.77 -2.56
C GLU A 88 -14.88 7.05 -3.84
N ILE A 89 -13.77 6.30 -3.76
CA ILE A 89 -13.24 5.52 -4.89
C ILE A 89 -14.17 4.35 -5.20
N ALA A 90 -14.68 3.65 -4.17
CA ALA A 90 -15.64 2.58 -4.32
C ALA A 90 -16.91 3.03 -5.05
N LYS A 91 -17.44 4.23 -4.72
CA LYS A 91 -18.59 4.83 -5.43
C LYS A 91 -18.30 5.07 -6.91
N VAL A 92 -17.13 5.62 -7.23
CA VAL A 92 -16.73 5.86 -8.62
C VAL A 92 -16.60 4.53 -9.38
N ARG A 93 -15.93 3.52 -8.81
CA ARG A 93 -15.81 2.18 -9.41
C ARG A 93 -17.16 1.53 -9.66
N SER A 94 -18.11 1.65 -8.72
CA SER A 94 -19.46 1.09 -8.89
C SER A 94 -20.20 1.66 -10.12
N GLN A 95 -19.91 2.92 -10.48
CA GLN A 95 -20.47 3.58 -11.66
C GLN A 95 -19.71 3.26 -12.95
N LEU A 96 -18.44 2.83 -12.83
CA LEU A 96 -17.57 2.45 -13.94
C LEU A 96 -17.66 0.97 -14.33
N ASN A 97 -18.54 0.17 -13.70
CA ASN A 97 -18.68 -1.25 -13.99
C ASN A 97 -19.18 -1.52 -15.44
N HIS A 98 -18.22 -1.69 -16.34
CA HIS A 98 -18.25 -2.70 -17.40
C HIS A 98 -16.93 -3.48 -17.30
N THR A 99 -17.05 -4.80 -17.26
CA THR A 99 -16.05 -5.88 -17.03
C THR A 99 -14.68 -5.73 -17.74
N ASP A 100 -14.51 -4.77 -18.63
CA ASP A 100 -13.34 -4.58 -19.48
C ASP A 100 -12.17 -3.86 -18.79
N MET A 101 -12.43 -2.98 -17.82
CA MET A 101 -11.36 -2.17 -17.22
C MET A 101 -10.52 -2.91 -16.17
N ILE A 102 -11.13 -3.82 -15.41
CA ILE A 102 -10.44 -4.61 -14.37
C ILE A 102 -9.53 -5.66 -15.03
N ASN A 103 -10.00 -6.33 -16.07
CA ASN A 103 -9.17 -7.26 -16.84
C ASN A 103 -7.99 -6.55 -17.48
N LYS A 104 -8.23 -5.34 -18.02
CA LYS A 104 -7.17 -4.50 -18.58
C LYS A 104 -6.17 -4.02 -17.52
N TYR A 105 -6.59 -3.75 -16.28
CA TYR A 105 -5.71 -3.44 -15.13
C TYR A 105 -4.77 -4.58 -14.77
N ILE A 106 -5.31 -5.80 -14.73
CA ILE A 106 -4.54 -7.01 -14.44
C ILE A 106 -3.57 -7.32 -15.58
N GLU A 107 -3.97 -7.13 -16.83
CA GLU A 107 -3.12 -7.35 -18.02
C GLU A 107 -2.00 -6.30 -18.18
N LEU A 108 -2.21 -5.07 -17.71
CA LEU A 108 -1.26 -3.95 -17.86
C LEU A 108 -0.41 -3.68 -16.62
N ASP A 109 -0.28 -4.66 -15.72
CA ASP A 109 0.60 -4.56 -14.55
C ASP A 109 0.34 -3.28 -13.72
N GLY A 110 -0.93 -3.08 -13.34
CA GLY A 110 -1.46 -2.12 -12.34
C GLY A 110 -0.97 -0.67 -12.41
N TYR A 111 0.31 -0.46 -12.13
CA TYR A 111 1.06 0.79 -12.17
C TYR A 111 0.96 1.55 -13.51
N LEU A 112 0.94 0.85 -14.66
CA LEU A 112 0.80 1.53 -15.96
C LEU A 112 -0.60 2.12 -16.16
N ILE A 113 -1.64 1.49 -15.61
CA ILE A 113 -3.00 2.02 -15.71
C ILE A 113 -3.21 3.24 -14.83
N GLU A 114 -2.56 3.35 -13.67
CA GLU A 114 -2.68 4.57 -12.85
C GLU A 114 -2.24 5.82 -13.64
N GLY A 115 -1.15 5.71 -14.40
CA GLY A 115 -0.69 6.77 -15.31
C GLY A 115 -1.71 7.11 -16.40
N GLU A 116 -2.35 6.10 -17.00
CA GLU A 116 -3.38 6.31 -18.03
C GLU A 116 -4.68 6.88 -17.45
N ILE A 117 -5.16 6.39 -16.30
CA ILE A 117 -6.35 6.89 -15.61
C ILE A 117 -6.18 8.36 -15.25
N VAL A 118 -5.03 8.73 -14.66
CA VAL A 118 -4.73 10.12 -14.32
C VAL A 118 -4.66 11.00 -15.57
N THR A 119 -4.13 10.48 -16.66
CA THR A 119 -4.06 11.20 -17.95
C THR A 119 -5.45 11.44 -18.53
N GLU A 120 -6.33 10.45 -18.46
CA GLU A 120 -7.67 10.54 -19.05
C GLU A 120 -8.67 11.29 -18.17
N ALA A 121 -8.55 11.20 -16.84
CA ALA A 121 -9.28 12.06 -15.91
C ALA A 121 -8.98 13.55 -16.16
N LYS A 122 -7.71 13.90 -16.42
CA LYS A 122 -7.30 15.26 -16.79
C LYS A 122 -7.89 15.72 -18.12
N LYS A 123 -8.00 14.85 -19.13
CA LYS A 123 -8.64 15.19 -20.41
C LYS A 123 -10.15 15.42 -20.27
N LEU A 124 -10.78 14.76 -19.31
CA LEU A 124 -12.20 14.94 -18.98
C LEU A 124 -12.46 16.15 -18.07
N GLY A 125 -11.43 16.93 -17.72
CA GLY A 125 -11.55 18.11 -16.87
C GLY A 125 -11.84 17.80 -15.41
N ILE A 126 -11.68 16.53 -15.01
CA ILE A 126 -11.76 16.09 -13.63
C ILE A 126 -10.39 16.41 -13.01
N LYS A 127 -10.37 17.36 -12.07
CA LYS A 127 -9.16 17.76 -11.35
C LYS A 127 -8.80 16.74 -10.29
#